data_AF-A0A094YUA2-F1
#
_entry.id   AF-A0A094YUA2-F1
#
_cell.length_a   1.000
_cell.length_b   1.000
_cell.length_c   1.000
_cell.angle_alpha   90.00
_cell.angle_beta   90.00
_cell.angle_gamma   90.00
#
_symmetry.space_group_name_H-M   'P 1'
#
loop_
_entity.id
_entity.type
_entity.pdbx_description
1 polymer ?
#
loop_
_entity_poly.entity_id
_entity_poly.type
_entity_poly.pdbx_seq_one_letter_code
_entity_poly.pdbx_strand_id
1 'polypeptide(L)'
;MAIEHILPDYDLMALSGLVTLAGGWLALHNADSKVLLRLPSQPDLNDGCLVQISSEIGRVAIVQGIDRYGCCASEQSVAYADVTARWPELRPLLRSYWRSGKKQRRRNRRWCQLQKKMASKPMRMRLSLRQKEGQDIPF
;
A
#
# COMPACT_ATOMS: atom_id res chain seq x y z
N MET A 1 -8.36 -4.84 15.71
CA MET A 1 -7.91 -5.67 14.57
C MET A 1 -6.48 -6.09 14.87
N ALA A 2 -6.02 -7.23 14.33
CA ALA A 2 -4.62 -7.66 14.44
C ALA A 2 -3.86 -7.29 13.16
N ILE A 3 -2.61 -6.84 13.31
CA ILE A 3 -1.75 -6.49 12.18
C ILE A 3 -1.35 -7.72 11.35
N GLU A 4 -1.52 -8.93 11.90
CA GLU A 4 -1.33 -10.21 11.20
C GLU A 4 -2.20 -10.33 9.94
N HIS A 5 -3.35 -9.66 9.87
CA HIS A 5 -4.14 -9.60 8.62
C HIS A 5 -3.43 -8.81 7.51
N ILE A 6 -2.52 -7.91 7.87
CA ILE A 6 -1.76 -7.04 6.96
C ILE A 6 -0.36 -7.61 6.72
N LEU A 7 0.19 -8.28 7.72
CA LEU A 7 1.51 -8.90 7.74
C LEU A 7 1.44 -10.33 8.32
N PRO A 8 0.81 -11.29 7.62
CA PRO A 8 0.57 -12.63 8.16
C PRO A 8 1.84 -13.45 8.41
N ASP A 9 2.94 -13.12 7.71
CA ASP A 9 4.19 -13.87 7.77
C ASP A 9 5.26 -13.23 8.69
N TYR A 10 4.93 -12.14 9.39
CA TYR A 10 5.89 -11.40 10.20
C TYR A 10 5.59 -11.48 11.69
N ASP A 11 6.45 -12.18 12.43
CA ASP A 11 6.49 -12.10 13.90
C ASP A 11 7.10 -10.75 14.32
N LEU A 12 6.29 -9.86 14.89
CA LEU A 12 6.69 -8.53 15.34
C LEU A 12 7.83 -8.54 16.34
N MET A 13 7.90 -9.56 17.21
CA MET A 13 8.95 -9.67 18.21
C MET A 13 10.30 -10.01 17.55
N ALA A 14 10.26 -10.82 16.49
CA ALA A 14 11.43 -11.11 15.66
C ALA A 14 11.90 -9.90 14.82
N LEU A 15 11.03 -8.91 14.56
CA LEU A 15 11.40 -7.70 13.81
C LEU A 15 12.28 -6.72 14.61
N SER A 16 12.36 -6.86 15.93
CA SER A 16 13.18 -6.02 16.79
C SER A 16 14.68 -6.04 16.45
N GLY A 17 15.16 -7.10 15.79
CA GLY A 17 16.54 -7.26 15.33
C GLY A 17 16.84 -6.73 13.92
N LEU A 18 15.85 -6.19 13.20
CA LEU A 18 16.03 -5.72 11.83
C LEU A 18 16.62 -4.30 11.77
N VAL A 19 17.27 -4.01 10.64
CA VAL A 19 17.86 -2.68 10.38
C VAL A 19 16.76 -1.62 10.38
N THR A 20 16.89 -0.66 11.29
CA THR A 20 16.01 0.49 11.42
C THR A 20 16.44 1.62 10.51
N LEU A 21 15.47 2.19 9.81
CA LEU A 21 15.57 3.46 9.10
C LEU A 21 15.50 4.62 10.11
N ALA A 22 15.71 5.84 9.60
CA ALA A 22 15.52 7.06 10.36
C ALA A 22 14.16 7.09 11.07
N GLY A 23 14.14 7.51 12.34
CA GLY A 23 12.92 7.58 13.15
C GLY A 23 12.40 6.24 13.69
N GLY A 24 13.21 5.17 13.63
CA GLY A 24 12.85 3.85 14.15
C GLY A 24 11.92 3.05 13.23
N TRP A 25 11.82 3.46 11.96
CA TRP A 25 10.98 2.79 10.97
C TRP A 25 11.69 1.56 10.39
N LEU A 26 11.00 0.44 10.33
CA LEU A 26 11.44 -0.80 9.70
C LEU A 26 10.81 -0.89 8.31
N ALA A 27 11.63 -1.12 7.28
CA ALA A 27 11.12 -1.42 5.95
C ALA A 27 10.88 -2.92 5.81
N LEU A 28 9.60 -3.28 5.71
CA LEU A 28 9.16 -4.62 5.41
C LEU A 28 8.82 -4.71 3.92
N HIS A 29 9.20 -5.82 3.31
CA HIS A 29 8.98 -6.09 1.90
C HIS A 29 8.10 -7.32 1.77
N ASN A 30 6.81 -7.08 1.53
CA ASN A 30 5.93 -8.13 1.02
C ASN A 30 5.93 -8.05 -0.53
N ALA A 31 5.65 -9.17 -1.20
CA ALA A 31 5.69 -9.32 -2.66
C ALA A 31 4.92 -8.21 -3.40
N ASP A 32 3.78 -7.79 -2.85
CA ASP A 32 2.87 -6.84 -3.52
C ASP A 32 2.80 -5.44 -2.87
N SER A 33 3.31 -5.28 -1.65
CA SER A 33 3.20 -4.02 -0.92
C SER A 33 4.48 -3.63 -0.18
N LYS A 34 4.77 -2.33 -0.19
CA LYS A 34 5.87 -1.75 0.59
C LYS A 34 5.30 -1.31 1.93
N VAL A 35 5.79 -1.92 3.00
CA VAL A 35 5.29 -1.69 4.36
C VAL A 35 6.39 -1.05 5.19
N LEU A 36 6.03 -0.02 5.94
CA LEU A 36 6.90 0.63 6.90
C LEU A 36 6.27 0.47 8.27
N LEU A 37 7.00 -0.12 9.20
CA LEU A 37 6.52 -0.40 10.54
C LEU A 37 7.40 0.34 11.54
N ARG A 38 6.81 1.12 12.41
CA ARG A 38 7.46 1.63 13.61
C ARG A 38 6.90 0.85 14.79
N LEU A 39 7.77 0.10 15.46
CA LEU A 39 7.40 -0.61 16.68
C LEU A 39 6.98 0.39 17.77
N PRO A 40 6.21 -0.06 18.77
CA PRO A 40 5.93 0.74 19.95
C PRO A 40 7.22 1.23 20.60
N SER A 41 7.21 2.46 21.11
CA SER A 41 8.40 3.02 21.78
C SER A 41 8.73 2.29 23.09
N GLN A 42 7.71 1.74 23.75
CA GLN A 42 7.84 0.88 24.92
C GLN A 42 6.89 -0.33 24.81
N PRO A 43 7.22 -1.46 25.46
CA PRO A 43 6.42 -2.68 25.36
C PRO A 43 4.98 -2.56 25.86
N ASP A 44 4.71 -1.60 26.74
CA ASP A 44 3.39 -1.38 27.36
C ASP A 44 2.61 -0.24 26.70
N LEU A 45 3.21 0.42 25.70
CA LEU A 45 2.58 1.50 24.95
C LEU A 45 1.98 0.99 23.64
N ASN A 46 0.89 1.65 23.23
CA ASN A 46 0.20 1.39 21.97
C ASN A 46 0.43 2.58 21.03
N ASP A 47 1.68 2.94 20.78
CA ASP A 47 2.08 4.06 19.90
C ASP A 47 2.79 3.58 18.63
N GLY A 48 2.83 2.27 18.41
CA GLY A 48 3.29 1.66 17.18
C GLY A 48 2.44 2.09 15.97
N CYS A 49 3.10 2.19 14.82
CA CYS A 49 2.51 2.71 13.60
C CYS A 49 2.93 1.86 12.40
N LEU A 50 2.02 1.58 11.48
CA LEU A 50 2.33 0.95 10.20
C LEU A 50 1.82 1.82 9.05
N VAL A 51 2.62 1.89 8.00
CA VAL A 51 2.32 2.60 6.76
C VAL A 51 2.49 1.63 5.61
N GLN A 52 1.38 1.21 5.00
CA GLN A 52 1.37 0.33 3.85
C GLN A 52 1.08 1.11 2.57
N ILE A 53 1.95 0.91 1.59
CA ILE A 53 1.87 1.61 0.31
C ILE A 53 1.39 0.61 -0.73
N SER A 54 0.17 0.83 -1.22
CA SER A 54 -0.30 0.16 -2.43
C SER A 54 0.28 0.90 -3.63
N SER A 55 1.27 0.26 -4.26
CA SER A 55 1.94 0.80 -5.45
C SER A 55 0.98 1.01 -6.63
N GLU A 56 -0.19 0.36 -6.59
CA GLU A 56 -1.20 0.28 -7.65
C GLU A 56 -2.16 1.47 -7.69
N ILE A 57 -2.66 1.89 -6.53
CA ILE A 57 -3.75 2.87 -6.41
C ILE A 57 -3.20 4.24 -6.00
N GLY A 58 -1.98 4.26 -5.46
CA GLY A 58 -1.33 5.48 -4.98
C GLY A 58 -1.98 6.07 -3.72
N ARG A 59 -2.72 5.24 -2.99
CA ARG A 59 -3.17 5.49 -1.62
C ARG A 59 -2.23 4.79 -0.65
N VAL A 60 -2.18 5.33 0.55
CA VAL A 60 -1.39 4.77 1.65
C VAL A 60 -2.35 4.41 2.77
N ALA A 61 -2.28 3.19 3.26
CA ALA A 61 -2.99 2.81 4.48
C ALA A 61 -2.07 3.11 5.67
N ILE A 62 -2.61 3.77 6.68
CA ILE A 62 -1.97 3.95 7.98
C ILE A 62 -2.72 3.11 8.98
N VAL A 63 -1.99 2.32 9.76
CA VAL A 63 -2.48 1.62 10.93
C VAL A 63 -1.83 2.24 12.16
N GLN A 64 -2.63 2.62 13.15
CA GLN A 64 -2.15 3.26 14.38
C GLN A 64 -2.57 2.49 15.61
N GLY A 65 -1.85 2.77 16.69
CA GLY A 65 -2.15 2.18 17.99
C GLY A 65 -1.69 0.74 18.06
N ILE A 66 -0.59 0.40 17.38
CA ILE A 66 -0.04 -0.95 17.39
C ILE A 66 0.65 -1.16 18.73
N ASP A 67 0.33 -2.27 19.39
CA ASP A 67 0.99 -2.73 20.61
C ASP A 67 2.07 -3.78 20.30
N ARG A 68 2.75 -4.28 21.34
CA ARG A 68 3.79 -5.31 21.17
C ARG A 68 3.28 -6.66 20.64
N TYR A 69 1.98 -6.92 20.75
CA TYR A 69 1.34 -8.15 20.29
C TYR A 69 0.75 -8.00 18.88
N GLY A 70 0.82 -6.81 18.29
CA GLY A 70 0.26 -6.53 16.98
C GLY A 70 -1.23 -6.19 16.99
N CYS A 71 -1.84 -5.97 18.15
CA CYS A 71 -3.18 -5.39 18.20
C CYS A 71 -3.10 -3.93 17.77
N CYS A 72 -4.01 -3.51 16.90
CA CYS A 72 -4.09 -2.13 16.44
C CYS A 72 -5.46 -1.50 16.74
N ALA A 73 -5.43 -0.19 16.99
CA ALA A 73 -6.61 0.58 17.34
C ALA A 73 -7.39 1.06 16.10
N SER A 74 -6.69 1.40 15.01
CA SER A 74 -7.35 1.95 13.82
C SER A 74 -6.57 1.72 12.53
N GLU A 75 -7.30 1.59 11.43
CA GLU A 75 -6.77 1.58 10.06
C GLU A 75 -7.47 2.69 9.26
N GLN A 76 -6.68 3.48 8.53
CA GLN A 76 -7.17 4.60 7.73
C GLN A 76 -6.48 4.64 6.36
N SER A 77 -7.27 4.76 5.30
CA SER A 77 -6.74 5.03 3.96
C SER A 77 -6.58 6.54 3.76
N VAL A 78 -5.35 7.01 3.62
CA VAL A 78 -5.00 8.42 3.49
C VAL A 78 -4.27 8.73 2.19
N ALA A 79 -4.17 10.01 1.85
CA ALA A 79 -3.34 10.44 0.74
C ALA A 79 -1.86 10.40 1.11
N TYR A 80 -1.02 10.21 0.10
CA TYR A 80 0.44 10.26 0.24
C TYR A 80 0.94 11.54 0.94
N ALA A 81 0.33 12.69 0.62
CA ALA A 81 0.74 13.97 1.17
C ALA A 81 0.59 14.02 2.70
N ASP A 82 -0.51 13.49 3.22
CA ASP A 82 -0.83 13.48 4.65
C ASP A 82 0.20 12.66 5.44
N VAL A 83 0.64 11.52 4.88
CA VAL A 83 1.69 10.69 5.47
C VAL A 83 3.01 11.46 5.56
N THR A 84 3.40 12.13 4.48
CA THR A 84 4.66 12.89 4.44
C THR A 84 4.63 14.17 5.28
N ALA A 85 3.44 14.71 5.57
CA ALA A 85 3.28 15.82 6.50
C ALA A 85 3.42 15.34 7.96
N ARG A 86 2.90 14.15 8.28
CA ARG A 86 2.94 13.58 9.63
C ARG A 86 4.31 12.98 9.98
N TRP A 87 4.99 12.36 9.01
CA TRP A 87 6.32 11.76 9.16
C TRP A 87 7.24 12.22 8.03
N PRO A 88 7.85 13.41 8.14
CA PRO A 88 8.74 13.97 7.12
C PRO A 88 9.93 13.05 6.80
N GLU A 89 10.42 12.28 7.77
CA GLU A 89 11.52 11.33 7.64
C GLU A 89 11.23 10.21 6.63
N LEU A 90 9.96 9.86 6.42
CA LEU A 90 9.56 8.85 5.44
C LEU A 90 9.56 9.39 4.01
N ARG A 91 9.53 10.71 3.82
CA ARG A 91 9.41 11.37 2.52
C ARG A 91 10.40 10.86 1.45
N PRO A 92 11.73 10.74 1.69
CA PRO A 92 12.66 10.23 0.69
C PRO A 92 12.31 8.80 0.24
N LEU A 93 11.99 7.93 1.19
CA LEU A 93 11.69 6.53 0.94
C LEU A 93 10.34 6.35 0.22
N LEU A 94 9.32 7.05 0.71
CA LEU A 94 8.00 7.13 0.08
C LEU A 94 8.09 7.67 -1.35
N ARG A 95 8.95 8.65 -1.61
CA ARG A 95 9.18 9.22 -2.95
C ARG A 95 9.86 8.21 -3.88
N SER A 96 10.80 7.42 -3.37
CA SER A 96 11.43 6.32 -4.12
C SER A 96 10.39 5.28 -4.55
N TYR A 97 9.56 4.81 -3.62
CA TYR A 97 8.48 3.86 -3.90
C TYR A 97 7.41 4.42 -4.84
N TRP A 98 7.07 5.71 -4.70
CA TRP A 98 6.19 6.35 -5.66
C TRP A 98 6.78 6.28 -7.06
N ARG A 99 8.07 6.59 -7.24
CA ARG A 99 8.70 6.59 -8.55
C ARG A 99 8.76 5.20 -9.18
N SER A 100 9.09 4.16 -8.42
CA SER A 100 9.17 2.78 -8.95
C SER A 100 7.82 2.29 -9.50
N GLY A 101 6.70 2.63 -8.85
CA GLY A 101 5.36 2.24 -9.28
C GLY A 101 4.74 3.06 -10.44
N LYS A 102 5.44 4.05 -11.03
CA LYS A 102 4.85 4.98 -12.00
C LYS A 102 4.24 4.29 -13.23
N LYS A 103 4.92 3.27 -13.76
CA LYS A 103 4.45 2.52 -14.95
C LYS A 103 3.16 1.74 -14.65
N GLN A 104 3.13 1.04 -13.52
CA GLN A 104 1.97 0.25 -13.07
C GLN A 104 0.76 1.16 -12.82
N ARG A 105 0.92 2.28 -12.10
CA ARG A 105 -0.18 3.22 -11.86
C ARG A 105 -0.78 3.81 -13.14
N ARG A 106 0.06 4.09 -14.15
CA ARG A 106 -0.43 4.58 -15.45
C ARG A 106 -1.29 3.52 -16.15
N ARG A 107 -0.87 2.25 -16.09
CA ARG A 107 -1.64 1.12 -16.63
C ARG A 107 -2.97 0.97 -15.90
N ASN A 108 -2.97 0.99 -14.56
CA ASN A 108 -4.19 0.85 -13.76
C ASN A 108 -5.17 2.01 -13.99
N ARG A 109 -4.68 3.26 -14.08
CA ARG A 109 -5.55 4.40 -14.47
C ARG A 109 -6.22 4.20 -15.82
N ARG A 110 -5.48 3.73 -16.83
CA ARG A 110 -6.05 3.42 -18.15
C ARG A 110 -7.11 2.33 -18.04
N TRP A 111 -6.82 1.24 -17.33
CA TRP A 111 -7.78 0.17 -17.08
C TRP A 111 -9.06 0.65 -16.39
N CYS A 112 -8.96 1.45 -15.33
CA CYS A 112 -10.13 2.02 -14.67
C CYS A 112 -10.92 2.95 -15.59
N GLN A 113 -10.25 3.78 -16.40
CA GLN A 113 -10.91 4.63 -17.39
C GLN A 113 -11.65 3.80 -18.45
N LEU A 114 -11.04 2.70 -18.91
CA LEU A 114 -11.68 1.77 -19.85
C LEU A 114 -12.90 1.11 -19.22
N GLN A 115 -12.80 0.62 -17.98
CA GLN A 115 -13.94 0.04 -17.28
C GLN A 115 -15.08 1.03 -17.09
N LYS A 116 -14.79 2.28 -16.71
CA LYS A 116 -15.80 3.35 -16.63
C LYS A 116 -16.47 3.60 -17.98
N LYS A 117 -15.69 3.69 -19.06
CA LYS A 117 -16.22 3.83 -20.43
C LYS A 117 -17.07 2.64 -20.87
N MET A 118 -16.72 1.42 -20.46
CA MET A 118 -17.49 0.22 -20.74
C MET A 118 -18.80 0.21 -19.94
N ALA A 119 -18.75 0.60 -18.66
CA ALA A 119 -19.91 0.68 -17.78
C ALA A 119 -20.95 1.72 -18.25
N SER A 120 -20.51 2.81 -18.90
CA SER A 120 -21.40 3.84 -19.44
C SER A 120 -21.99 3.51 -20.83
N LYS A 121 -21.53 2.44 -21.50
CA LYS A 121 -22.06 2.05 -22.83
C LYS A 121 -23.24 1.07 -22.70
N PRO A 122 -24.29 1.20 -23.52
CA PRO A 122 -25.39 0.23 -23.58
C PRO A 122 -24.87 -1.15 -24.02
N MET A 123 -25.48 -2.22 -23.52
CA MET A 123 -25.01 -3.61 -23.63
C MET A 123 -24.72 -4.06 -25.08
N ARG A 124 -25.50 -3.57 -26.06
CA ARG A 124 -25.29 -3.82 -27.50
C ARG A 124 -23.93 -3.35 -28.04
N MET A 125 -23.33 -2.29 -27.49
CA MET A 125 -22.01 -1.77 -27.89
C MET A 125 -20.84 -2.44 -27.14
N ARG A 126 -21.09 -3.23 -26.09
CA ARG A 126 -20.05 -3.95 -25.34
C ARG A 126 -19.59 -5.22 -26.06
N LEU A 127 -20.50 -5.84 -26.82
CA LEU A 127 -20.26 -7.11 -27.53
C LEU A 127 -19.40 -6.95 -28.78
N SER A 128 -19.49 -5.82 -29.49
CA SER A 128 -18.72 -5.57 -30.72
C SER A 128 -17.25 -5.19 -30.49
N LEU A 129 -16.88 -4.79 -29.27
CA LEU A 129 -15.50 -4.46 -28.90
C LEU A 129 -14.71 -5.68 -28.41
N ARG A 130 -15.36 -6.66 -27.76
CA ARG A 130 -14.70 -7.93 -27.38
C ARG A 130 -14.25 -8.76 -28.58
N GLN A 131 -14.94 -8.65 -29.72
CA GLN A 131 -14.54 -9.35 -30.95
C GLN A 131 -13.32 -8.73 -31.64
N LYS A 132 -13.02 -7.45 -31.40
CA LYS A 132 -11.82 -6.80 -31.99
C LYS A 132 -10.53 -7.04 -31.20
N GLU A 133 -10.61 -7.29 -29.89
CA GLU A 133 -9.41 -7.51 -29.06
C GLU A 133 -8.88 -8.95 -29.10
N GLY A 134 -9.62 -9.91 -29.66
CA GLY A 134 -9.17 -11.30 -29.81
C GLY A 134 -8.14 -11.53 -30.94
N GLN A 135 -7.84 -10.52 -31.76
CA GLN A 135 -6.89 -10.63 -32.89
C GLN A 135 -5.56 -9.91 -32.68
N ASP A 136 -5.41 -9.08 -31.64
CA ASP A 136 -4.23 -8.21 -31.43
C ASP A 136 -3.47 -8.52 -30.12
N ILE A 137 -3.38 -9.79 -29.73
CA ILE A 137 -2.42 -10.22 -28.69
C ILE A 137 -1.35 -11.10 -29.35
N PRO A 138 -0.19 -10.54 -29.77
CA PRO A 138 0.97 -11.37 -30.01
C PRO A 138 1.53 -11.85 -28.66
N PHE A 139 1.88 -13.13 -28.61
CA PHE A 139 2.60 -13.79 -27.52
C PHE A 139 3.94 -13.11 -27.22
#